data_AF-A0AAV4F7W3-F1
#
_entry.id   AF-A0AAV4F7W3-F1
#
_cell.length_a   1.000
_cell.length_b   1.000
_cell.length_c   1.000
_cell.angle_alpha   90.00
_cell.angle_beta   90.00
_cell.angle_gamma   90.00
#
_symmetry.space_group_name_H-M   'P 1'
#
loop_
_entity.id
_entity.type
_entity.pdbx_description
1 polymer ?
#
loop_
_entity_poly.entity_id
_entity_poly.type
_entity_poly.pdbx_seq_one_letter_code
_entity_poly.pdbx_strand_id
1 'polypeptide(L)'
;MKSSLEATEMWFLRRMMRIPWTAKKTNEEILTEAQTTRQLMTKIRKRQAKFVGHVIRRNQLEHLVTTGKFDGKRGRGRPREKMLDSLADWMNIEKPS
;
A
#
# COMPACT_ATOMS: atom_id res chain seq x y z
N MET A 1 -7.68 1.28 4.02
CA MET A 1 -6.25 1.47 3.69
C MET A 1 -6.05 2.14 2.32
N LYS A 2 -6.70 1.63 1.25
CA LYS A 2 -6.58 2.17 -0.11
C LYS A 2 -6.93 3.67 -0.22
N SER A 3 -8.06 4.11 0.33
CA SER A 3 -8.52 5.51 0.27
C SER A 3 -7.57 6.51 0.93
N SER A 4 -7.02 6.18 2.09
CA SER A 4 -6.06 7.05 2.81
C SER A 4 -4.73 7.20 2.05
N LEU A 5 -4.25 6.14 1.41
CA LEU A 5 -3.02 6.18 0.62
C LEU A 5 -3.19 6.99 -0.67
N GLU A 6 -4.33 6.86 -1.34
CA GLU A 6 -4.65 7.68 -2.51
C GLU A 6 -4.77 9.17 -2.14
N ALA A 7 -5.40 9.49 -1.00
CA ALA A 7 -5.45 10.87 -0.50
C ALA A 7 -4.04 11.42 -0.17
N THR A 8 -3.16 10.57 0.37
CA THR A 8 -1.77 10.94 0.67
C THR A 8 -0.97 11.18 -0.62
N GLU A 9 -1.13 10.33 -1.64
CA GLU A 9 -0.54 10.52 -2.97
C GLU A 9 -0.98 11.85 -3.60
N MET A 10 -2.28 12.18 -3.52
CA MET A 10 -2.80 13.46 -3.97
C MET A 10 -2.24 14.65 -3.19
N TRP A 11 -2.07 14.52 -1.88
CA TRP A 11 -1.47 15.56 -1.04
C TRP A 11 -0.02 15.85 -1.44
N PHE A 12 0.79 14.81 -1.68
CA PHE A 12 2.15 14.96 -2.17
C PHE A 12 2.18 15.65 -3.53
N LEU A 13 1.34 15.24 -4.48
CA LEU A 13 1.25 15.86 -5.80
C LEU A 13 0.89 17.36 -5.72
N ARG A 14 -0.14 17.71 -4.95
CA ARG A 14 -0.53 19.12 -4.74
C ARG A 14 0.61 19.94 -4.13
N ARG A 15 1.35 19.36 -3.18
CA ARG A 15 2.47 20.03 -2.53
C ARG A 15 3.67 20.22 -3.46
N MET A 16 4.03 19.20 -4.25
CA MET A 16 5.13 19.28 -5.22
C MET A 16 4.83 20.27 -6.34
N MET A 17 3.60 20.29 -6.85
CA MET A 17 3.18 21.24 -7.89
C MET A 17 2.75 22.60 -7.34
N ARG A 18 2.87 22.81 -6.02
CA ARG A 18 2.55 24.08 -5.33
C ARG A 18 1.13 24.58 -5.62
N ILE A 19 0.16 23.67 -5.78
CA ILE A 19 -1.23 24.02 -6.09
C ILE A 19 -1.90 24.59 -4.83
N PRO A 20 -2.38 25.84 -4.85
CA PRO A 20 -3.14 26.39 -3.74
C PRO A 20 -4.53 25.75 -3.68
N TRP A 21 -5.11 25.67 -2.48
CA TRP A 21 -6.47 25.14 -2.31
C TRP A 21 -7.53 25.97 -3.05
N THR A 22 -7.27 27.27 -3.25
CA THR A 22 -8.14 28.20 -4.00
C THR A 22 -8.25 27.85 -5.48
N ALA A 23 -7.30 27.11 -6.04
CA ALA A 23 -7.35 26.69 -7.43
C ALA A 23 -8.52 25.75 -7.74
N LYS A 24 -9.14 25.14 -6.71
CA LYS A 24 -10.29 24.22 -6.83
C LYS A 24 -10.15 23.12 -7.90
N LYS A 25 -8.91 22.77 -8.27
CA LYS A 25 -8.60 21.71 -9.23
C LYS A 25 -9.05 20.35 -8.73
N THR A 26 -9.66 19.57 -9.63
CA THR A 26 -10.06 18.19 -9.35
C THR A 26 -8.83 17.27 -9.22
N ASN A 27 -9.00 16.11 -8.60
CA ASN A 27 -7.89 15.16 -8.48
C ASN A 27 -7.46 14.58 -9.83
N GLU A 28 -8.38 14.49 -10.79
CA GLU A 28 -8.11 13.97 -12.14
C GLU A 28 -7.28 14.96 -12.96
N GLU A 29 -7.63 16.25 -12.93
CA GLU A 29 -6.85 17.31 -13.57
C GLU A 29 -5.40 17.32 -13.09
N ILE A 30 -5.20 17.15 -11.78
CA ILE A 30 -3.87 17.12 -11.16
C ILE A 30 -3.04 15.92 -11.63
N LEU A 31 -3.68 14.76 -11.81
CA LEU A 31 -3.00 13.57 -12.32
C LEU A 31 -2.63 13.74 -13.80
N THR A 32 -3.51 14.33 -14.60
CA THR A 32 -3.26 14.64 -16.01
C THR A 32 -2.12 15.65 -16.17
N GLU A 33 -2.12 16.72 -15.37
CA GLU A 33 -1.07 17.75 -15.37
C GLU A 33 0.29 17.19 -14.89
N ALA A 34 0.27 16.31 -13.89
CA ALA A 34 1.46 15.59 -13.44
C ALA A 34 1.90 14.45 -14.40
N GLN A 35 1.15 14.23 -15.49
CA GLN A 35 1.32 13.12 -16.44
C GLN A 35 1.52 11.77 -15.75
N THR A 36 0.82 11.56 -14.63
CA THR A 36 1.04 10.46 -13.71
C THR A 36 -0.28 9.79 -13.34
N THR A 37 -0.26 8.47 -13.25
CA THR A 37 -1.36 7.68 -12.69
C THR A 37 -1.11 7.36 -11.21
N ARG A 38 -2.17 7.04 -10.45
CA ARG A 38 -2.02 6.56 -9.07
C ARG A 38 -1.19 5.29 -9.04
N GLN A 39 0.04 5.36 -8.53
CA GLN A 39 1.00 4.26 -8.56
C GLN A 39 1.46 3.82 -7.18
N LEU A 40 1.23 4.63 -6.14
CA LEU A 40 1.76 4.38 -4.80
C LEU A 40 1.29 3.03 -4.25
N MET A 41 -0.02 2.75 -4.34
CA MET A 41 -0.59 1.47 -3.91
C MET A 41 0.06 0.28 -4.62
N THR A 42 0.17 0.34 -5.94
CA THR A 42 0.78 -0.71 -6.76
C THR A 42 2.26 -0.90 -6.43
N LYS A 43 3.00 0.20 -6.20
CA LYS A 43 4.41 0.16 -5.79
C LYS A 43 4.59 -0.48 -4.41
N ILE A 44 3.75 -0.12 -3.45
CA ILE A 44 3.76 -0.71 -2.09
C ILE A 44 3.50 -2.21 -2.19
N ARG A 45 2.45 -2.64 -2.91
CA ARG A 45 2.10 -4.05 -3.06
C ARG A 45 3.19 -4.86 -3.77
N LYS A 46 3.80 -4.31 -4.84
CA LYS A 46 4.98 -4.93 -5.49
C LYS A 46 6.16 -5.11 -4.52
N ARG A 47 6.43 -4.12 -3.68
CA ARG A 47 7.51 -4.21 -2.66
C ARG A 47 7.19 -5.25 -1.59
N GLN A 48 5.94 -5.29 -1.12
CA GLN A 48 5.48 -6.30 -0.16
C GLN A 48 5.60 -7.72 -0.75
N ALA A 49 5.18 -7.94 -1.99
CA ALA A 49 5.32 -9.22 -2.68
C ALA A 49 6.79 -9.64 -2.85
N LYS A 50 7.67 -8.71 -3.26
CA LYS A 50 9.12 -8.97 -3.37
C LYS A 50 9.73 -9.35 -2.02
N PHE A 51 9.34 -8.65 -0.96
CA PHE A 51 9.79 -8.93 0.40
C PHE A 51 9.34 -10.33 0.87
N VAL A 52 8.06 -10.68 0.68
CA VAL A 52 7.54 -12.02 0.97
C VAL A 52 8.33 -13.09 0.23
N GLY A 53 8.52 -12.93 -1.08
CA GLY A 53 9.32 -13.88 -1.85
C GLY A 53 10.77 -13.99 -1.38
N HIS A 54 11.38 -12.88 -0.91
CA HIS A 54 12.73 -12.92 -0.34
C HIS A 54 12.76 -13.70 0.99
N VAL A 55 11.79 -13.46 1.87
CA VAL A 55 11.67 -14.16 3.16
C VAL A 55 11.48 -15.65 2.96
N ILE A 56 10.57 -16.07 2.07
CA ILE A 56 10.32 -17.49 1.76
C ILE A 56 11.58 -18.19 1.24
N ARG A 57 12.41 -17.52 0.44
CA ARG A 57 13.64 -18.12 -0.10
C ARG A 57 14.75 -18.28 0.94
N ARG A 58 14.75 -17.48 2.02
CA ARG A 58 15.80 -17.49 3.03
C ARG A 58 15.46 -18.30 4.27
N ASN A 59 14.25 -18.87 4.41
CA ASN A 59 13.82 -19.71 5.55
C ASN A 59 14.20 -19.16 6.94
N GLN A 60 14.23 -17.83 7.09
CA GLN A 60 14.71 -17.17 8.31
C GLN A 60 13.63 -16.31 8.99
N LEU A 61 12.49 -16.07 8.31
CA LEU A 61 11.48 -15.10 8.75
C LEU A 61 10.04 -15.47 8.35
N GLU A 62 9.77 -16.72 7.95
CA GLU A 62 8.45 -17.20 7.55
C GLU A 62 7.38 -16.94 8.62
N HIS A 63 7.72 -17.09 9.90
CA HIS A 63 6.83 -16.77 11.01
C HIS A 63 6.47 -15.27 11.07
N LEU A 64 7.39 -14.37 10.73
CA LEU A 64 7.14 -12.91 10.72
C LEU A 64 6.12 -12.52 9.66
N VAL A 65 6.22 -13.15 8.48
CA VAL A 65 5.35 -12.92 7.33
C VAL A 65 3.96 -13.54 7.54
N THR A 66 3.89 -14.77 8.07
CA THR A 66 2.62 -15.48 8.36
C THR A 66 1.86 -14.85 9.52
N THR A 67 2.57 -14.41 10.56
CA THR A 67 1.98 -13.77 11.76
C THR A 67 1.77 -12.26 11.56
N GLY A 68 2.36 -11.68 10.51
CA GLY A 68 2.28 -10.26 10.19
C GLY A 68 2.90 -9.34 11.26
N LYS A 69 3.86 -9.83 12.06
CA LYS A 69 4.52 -9.05 13.12
C LYS A 69 5.53 -8.07 12.49
N PHE A 70 5.08 -6.89 12.11
CA PHE A 70 5.98 -5.74 11.90
C PHE A 70 6.20 -5.02 13.22
N ASP A 71 7.44 -4.61 13.50
CA ASP A 71 7.81 -3.95 14.74
C ASP A 71 7.11 -2.58 14.85
N GLY A 72 6.31 -2.40 15.90
CA GLY A 72 5.49 -1.20 16.10
C GLY A 72 4.52 -1.35 17.28
N LYS A 73 4.27 -0.26 18.01
CA LYS A 73 3.31 -0.23 19.15
C LYS A 73 1.90 -0.53 18.63
N ARG A 74 1.38 -1.72 18.94
CA ARG A 74 0.06 -2.21 18.51
C ARG A 74 -1.04 -1.85 19.52
N GLY A 75 -2.24 -1.56 19.01
CA GLY A 75 -3.46 -1.57 19.82
C GLY A 75 -3.82 -3.00 20.24
N ARG A 76 -4.39 -3.18 21.43
CA ARG A 76 -4.90 -4.48 21.91
C ARG A 76 -6.03 -4.98 20.99
N GLY A 77 -5.94 -6.23 20.52
CA GLY A 77 -7.00 -6.89 19.72
C GLY A 77 -6.48 -7.82 18.60
N ARG A 78 -7.40 -8.56 17.95
CA ARG A 78 -7.09 -9.42 16.79
C ARG A 78 -6.66 -8.55 15.59
N PRO A 79 -5.59 -8.91 14.85
CA PRO A 79 -5.19 -8.17 13.65
C PRO A 79 -6.33 -8.11 12.64
N ARG A 80 -6.57 -6.92 12.05
CA ARG A 80 -7.65 -6.71 11.06
C ARG A 80 -7.33 -7.31 9.68
N GLU A 81 -6.05 -7.47 9.31
CA GLU A 81 -5.64 -8.04 8.02
C GLU A 81 -4.17 -8.52 8.11
N LYS A 82 -3.86 -9.75 7.68
CA LYS A 82 -2.47 -10.22 7.58
C LYS A 82 -1.88 -9.78 6.23
N MET A 83 -0.57 -9.54 6.18
CA MET A 83 0.09 -9.14 4.93
C MET A 83 -0.08 -10.17 3.81
N LEU A 84 -0.02 -11.46 4.13
CA LEU A 84 -0.28 -12.53 3.15
C LEU A 84 -1.72 -12.54 2.65
N ASP A 85 -2.69 -12.39 3.55
CA ASP A 85 -4.12 -12.33 3.19
C ASP A 85 -4.37 -11.12 2.26
N SER A 86 -3.85 -9.94 2.60
CA SER A 86 -3.97 -8.72 1.78
C SER A 86 -3.30 -8.82 0.40
N LEU A 87 -2.18 -9.55 0.31
CA LEU A 87 -1.48 -9.81 -0.94
C LEU A 87 -2.21 -10.85 -1.79
N ALA A 88 -2.77 -11.90 -1.19
CA ALA A 88 -3.57 -12.91 -1.87
C ALA A 88 -4.83 -12.29 -2.47
N ASP A 89 -5.53 -11.45 -1.71
CA ASP A 89 -6.70 -10.68 -2.17
C ASP A 89 -6.32 -9.74 -3.33
N TRP A 90 -5.12 -9.16 -3.32
CA TRP A 90 -4.65 -8.34 -4.44
C TRP A 90 -4.30 -9.16 -5.70
N MET A 91 -3.75 -10.36 -5.51
CA MET A 91 -3.36 -11.26 -6.60
C MET A 91 -4.53 -12.12 -7.11
N ASN A 92 -5.73 -12.00 -6.54
CA ASN A 92 -6.90 -12.85 -6.79
C ASN A 92 -6.58 -14.35 -6.64
N ILE A 93 -5.80 -14.70 -5.61
CA ILE A 93 -5.50 -16.10 -5.30
C ILE A 93 -6.62 -16.60 -4.40
N GLU A 94 -7.43 -17.53 -4.90
CA GLU A 94 -8.47 -18.19 -4.11
C GLU A 94 -7.82 -18.95 -2.95
N LYS A 95 -8.41 -18.82 -1.75
CA LYS A 95 -7.94 -19.54 -0.57
C LYS A 95 -8.21 -21.03 -0.79
N PRO A 96 -7.23 -21.93 -0.59
CA PRO A 96 -7.54 -23.35 -0.55
C PRO A 96 -8.51 -23.60 0.61
N SER A 97 -9.61 -24.27 0.28
CA SER A 97 -10.71 -24.72 1.17
C SER A 97 -10.22 -25.46 2.41
#